data_AF-A0A8J7P7I7-F1
#
_entry.id   AF-A0A8J7P7I7-F1
#
_cell.length_a   1.000
_cell.length_b   1.000
_cell.length_c   1.000
_cell.angle_alpha   90.00
_cell.angle_beta   90.00
_cell.angle_gamma   90.00
#
_symmetry.space_group_name_H-M   'P 1'
#
loop_
_entity.id
_entity.type
_entity.pdbx_description
1 polymer ?
#
loop_
_entity_poly.entity_id
_entity_poly.type
_entity_poly.pdbx_seq_one_letter_code
_entity_poly.pdbx_strand_id
1 'polypeptide(L)'
;MNTTENAKEAQKRSKKSGLSLLVVLGSLLIFIATISIAYYVGWSSTWDNYRKQPLIGEAPIQIQLVKVVKNIPAGGKIDSDNVEEVRVVMPKVYGDSFGFAADCMGGRLKWSLRRGEYVSRHDLLPEMGGDE
;
A
#
# COMPACT_ATOMS: atom_id res chain seq x y z
N MET A 1 12.12 -63.84 -52.64
CA MET A 1 12.75 -62.91 -51.67
C MET A 1 11.94 -61.61 -51.72
N ASN A 2 11.34 -61.15 -50.61
CA ASN A 2 10.90 -59.73 -50.41
C ASN A 2 9.99 -59.55 -49.16
N THR A 3 9.35 -60.59 -48.63
CA THR A 3 8.38 -60.42 -47.53
C THR A 3 9.05 -60.16 -46.17
N THR A 4 10.22 -60.76 -45.93
CA THR A 4 10.97 -60.64 -44.67
C THR A 4 11.77 -59.36 -44.56
N GLU A 5 12.23 -58.77 -45.67
CA GLU A 5 12.91 -57.46 -45.66
C GLU A 5 11.90 -56.32 -45.46
N ASN A 6 10.75 -56.37 -46.15
CA ASN A 6 9.68 -55.40 -45.96
C ASN A 6 9.14 -55.38 -44.51
N ALA A 7 9.02 -56.56 -43.88
CA ALA A 7 8.63 -56.67 -42.47
C ALA A 7 9.69 -56.07 -41.52
N LYS A 8 10.97 -56.29 -41.79
CA LYS A 8 12.07 -55.70 -41.00
C LYS A 8 12.17 -54.19 -41.17
N GLU A 9 11.95 -53.66 -42.37
CA GLU A 9 11.91 -52.22 -42.62
C GLU A 9 10.70 -51.54 -41.97
N ALA A 10 9.52 -52.16 -42.01
CA ALA A 10 8.32 -51.68 -41.33
C ALA A 10 8.51 -51.66 -39.81
N GLN A 11 9.10 -52.71 -39.23
CA GLN A 11 9.40 -52.77 -37.79
C GLN A 11 10.47 -51.74 -37.37
N LYS A 12 11.46 -51.47 -38.23
CA LYS A 12 12.50 -50.45 -38.00
C LYS A 12 11.94 -49.02 -38.11
N ARG A 13 11.03 -48.77 -39.05
CA ARG A 13 10.29 -47.49 -39.16
C ARG A 13 9.35 -47.27 -37.97
N SER A 14 8.62 -48.31 -37.54
CA SER A 14 7.76 -48.25 -36.34
C SER A 14 8.56 -47.95 -35.07
N LYS A 15 9.71 -48.61 -34.87
CA LYS A 15 10.62 -48.30 -33.75
C LYS A 15 11.18 -46.87 -33.81
N LYS A 16 11.57 -46.39 -34.99
CA LYS A 16 12.02 -45.00 -35.17
C LYS A 16 10.90 -43.98 -34.88
N SER A 17 9.67 -44.27 -35.30
CA SER A 17 8.48 -43.44 -35.03
C SER A 17 8.14 -43.37 -33.54
N GLY A 18 8.23 -44.49 -32.82
CA GLY A 18 8.03 -44.51 -31.36
C GLY A 18 9.12 -43.75 -30.61
N LEU A 19 10.36 -43.83 -31.08
CA LEU A 19 11.50 -43.12 -30.50
C LEU A 19 11.40 -41.60 -30.74
N SER A 20 10.97 -41.17 -31.93
CA SER A 20 10.69 -39.75 -32.19
C SER A 20 9.54 -39.20 -31.35
N LEU A 21 8.48 -39.98 -31.11
CA LEU A 21 7.38 -39.58 -30.25
C LEU A 21 7.84 -39.37 -28.80
N LEU A 22 8.67 -40.26 -28.27
CA LEU A 22 9.24 -40.14 -26.92
C LEU A 22 10.17 -38.93 -26.79
N VAL A 23 10.96 -38.62 -27.82
CA VAL A 23 11.81 -37.42 -27.84
C VAL A 23 10.96 -36.15 -27.83
N VAL A 24 9.89 -36.10 -28.61
CA VAL A 24 8.98 -34.93 -28.63
C VAL A 24 8.28 -34.75 -27.28
N LEU A 25 7.72 -35.82 -26.70
CA LEU A 25 7.09 -35.78 -25.37
C LEU A 25 8.08 -35.38 -24.27
N GLY A 26 9.30 -35.92 -24.30
CA GLY A 26 10.36 -35.56 -23.36
C GLY A 26 10.74 -34.08 -23.47
N SER A 27 10.90 -33.57 -24.69
CA SER A 27 11.21 -32.15 -24.92
C SER A 27 10.09 -31.21 -24.45
N LEU A 28 8.84 -31.60 -24.65
CA LEU A 28 7.68 -30.84 -24.21
C LEU A 28 7.61 -30.77 -22.67
N LEU A 29 7.89 -31.87 -21.98
CA LEU A 29 7.90 -31.91 -20.52
C LEU A 29 9.00 -31.02 -19.93
N ILE A 30 10.20 -31.02 -20.52
CA ILE A 30 11.30 -30.15 -20.10
C ILE A 30 10.94 -28.68 -20.30
N PHE A 31 10.27 -28.33 -21.40
CA PHE A 31 9.82 -26.97 -21.68
C PHE A 31 8.77 -26.49 -20.66
N ILE A 32 7.78 -27.32 -20.34
CA ILE A 32 6.75 -26.98 -19.34
C ILE A 32 7.38 -26.85 -17.95
N ALA A 33 8.30 -27.75 -17.59
CA ALA A 33 8.98 -27.70 -16.29
C ALA A 33 9.83 -26.42 -16.13
N THR A 34 10.58 -26.04 -17.17
CA THR A 34 11.42 -24.83 -17.14
C THR A 34 10.59 -23.55 -17.02
N ILE A 35 9.48 -23.44 -17.75
CA ILE A 35 8.56 -22.30 -17.62
C ILE A 35 7.92 -22.27 -16.22
N SER A 36 7.51 -23.42 -15.70
CA SER A 36 6.86 -23.50 -14.38
C SER A 36 7.79 -23.06 -13.26
N ILE A 37 9.07 -23.48 -13.31
CA ILE A 37 10.09 -23.06 -12.33
C ILE A 37 10.37 -21.57 -12.47
N ALA A 38 10.56 -21.06 -13.69
CA ALA A 38 10.80 -19.64 -13.92
C ALA A 38 9.62 -18.77 -13.41
N TYR A 39 8.39 -19.21 -13.66
CA TYR A 39 7.18 -18.55 -13.17
C TYR A 39 7.11 -18.57 -11.64
N TYR A 40 7.40 -19.71 -11.00
CA TYR A 40 7.42 -19.82 -9.55
C TYR A 40 8.48 -18.92 -8.91
N VAL A 41 9.69 -18.83 -9.49
CA VAL A 41 10.76 -17.96 -9.00
C VAL A 41 10.39 -16.49 -9.18
N GLY A 42 9.88 -16.10 -10.35
CA GLY A 42 9.41 -14.72 -10.59
C GLY A 42 8.26 -14.33 -9.65
N TRP A 43 7.30 -15.23 -9.47
CA TRP A 43 6.18 -15.04 -8.53
C TRP A 43 6.65 -14.93 -7.08
N SER A 44 7.52 -15.83 -6.62
CA SER A 44 8.04 -15.82 -5.25
C SER A 44 8.88 -14.56 -4.97
N SER A 45 9.69 -14.10 -5.93
CA SER A 45 10.43 -12.84 -5.81
C SER A 45 9.47 -11.63 -5.76
N THR A 46 8.45 -11.60 -6.62
CA THR A 46 7.44 -10.54 -6.62
C THR A 46 6.65 -10.54 -5.31
N TRP A 47 6.30 -11.71 -4.80
CA TRP A 47 5.56 -11.89 -3.55
C TRP A 47 6.40 -11.53 -2.32
N ASP A 48 7.69 -11.85 -2.32
CA ASP A 48 8.64 -11.45 -1.27
C ASP A 48 8.86 -9.94 -1.28
N ASN A 49 8.99 -9.33 -2.47
CA ASN A 49 9.04 -7.88 -2.62
C ASN A 49 7.75 -7.20 -2.17
N TYR A 50 6.58 -7.76 -2.49
CA TYR A 50 5.29 -7.26 -2.01
C TYR A 50 5.17 -7.33 -0.48
N ARG A 51 5.67 -8.39 0.16
CA ARG A 51 5.72 -8.50 1.63
C ARG A 51 6.73 -7.57 2.29
N LYS A 52 7.78 -7.17 1.57
CA LYS A 52 8.82 -6.25 2.04
C LYS A 52 8.55 -4.79 1.71
N GLN A 53 7.60 -4.52 0.80
CA GLN A 53 7.13 -3.16 0.58
C GLN A 53 6.54 -2.67 1.92
N PRO A 54 7.01 -1.52 2.43
CA PRO A 54 6.38 -0.94 3.60
C PRO A 54 4.90 -0.78 3.28
N LEU A 55 4.02 -1.17 4.22
CA LEU A 55 2.59 -0.92 4.07
C LEU A 55 2.43 0.55 3.69
N ILE A 56 1.63 0.85 2.67
CA ILE A 56 1.28 2.25 2.34
C ILE A 56 0.73 2.87 3.63
N GLY A 57 1.54 3.72 4.29
CA GLY A 57 1.28 4.25 5.64
C GLY A 57 2.31 3.91 6.74
N GLU A 58 3.37 3.12 6.49
CA GLU A 58 4.43 2.81 7.47
C GLU A 58 5.58 3.83 7.50
N ALA A 59 5.74 4.63 6.45
CA ALA A 59 6.55 5.84 6.58
C ALA A 59 5.84 6.72 7.62
N PRO A 60 6.50 7.13 8.72
CA PRO A 60 5.88 7.94 9.74
C PRO A 60 5.26 9.16 9.07
N ILE A 61 3.93 9.20 8.99
CA ILE A 61 3.23 10.28 8.32
C ILE A 61 3.57 11.53 9.13
N GLN A 62 4.43 12.37 8.58
CA GLN A 62 4.72 13.68 9.14
C GLN A 62 3.49 14.52 8.83
N ILE A 63 2.60 14.63 9.83
CA ILE A 63 1.37 15.40 9.70
C ILE A 63 1.66 16.77 10.30
N GLN A 64 1.30 17.81 9.55
CA GLN A 64 1.25 19.16 10.07
C GLN A 64 -0.03 19.32 10.88
N LEU A 65 0.08 19.76 12.13
CA LEU A 65 -1.04 19.95 13.05
C LEU A 65 -0.92 21.31 13.74
N VAL A 66 -2.06 21.85 14.16
CA VAL A 66 -2.12 23.02 15.03
C VAL A 66 -2.13 22.57 16.48
N LYS A 67 -1.09 22.93 17.22
CA LYS A 67 -0.88 22.56 18.62
C LYS A 67 -1.08 23.76 19.54
N VAL A 68 -1.74 23.53 20.66
CA VAL A 68 -1.99 24.54 21.69
C VAL A 68 -0.72 24.75 22.53
N VAL A 69 -0.18 25.97 22.55
CA VAL A 69 1.01 26.33 23.34
C VAL A 69 0.67 26.95 24.70
N LYS A 70 -0.54 27.50 24.85
CA LYS A 70 -1.07 28.06 26.10
C LYS A 70 -2.48 27.55 26.32
N ASN A 71 -2.86 27.23 27.55
CA ASN A 71 -4.21 26.79 27.86
C ASN A 71 -5.25 27.82 27.37
N ILE A 72 -6.26 27.35 26.65
CA ILE A 72 -7.35 28.17 26.13
C ILE A 72 -8.63 27.73 26.85
N PRO A 73 -9.33 28.62 27.58
CA PRO A 73 -10.57 28.26 28.26
C PRO A 73 -11.72 28.01 27.26
N ALA A 74 -12.80 27.38 27.73
CA ALA A 74 -14.04 27.26 26.94
C ALA A 74 -14.57 28.66 26.57
N GLY A 75 -15.02 28.82 25.33
CA GLY A 75 -15.39 30.11 24.73
C GLY A 75 -14.19 31.01 24.40
N GLY A 76 -12.97 30.61 24.77
CA GLY A 76 -11.74 31.32 24.44
C GLY A 76 -11.46 31.31 22.95
N LYS A 77 -10.80 32.38 22.49
CA LYS A 77 -10.47 32.60 21.08
C LYS A 77 -9.12 31.96 20.74
N ILE A 78 -9.02 31.38 19.56
CA ILE A 78 -7.75 30.93 18.99
C ILE A 78 -7.05 32.13 18.35
N ASP A 79 -5.85 32.42 18.87
CA ASP A 79 -5.01 33.52 18.42
C ASP A 79 -3.57 33.02 18.21
N SER A 80 -2.75 33.78 17.48
CA SER A 80 -1.34 33.45 17.21
C SER A 80 -0.50 33.21 18.46
N ASP A 81 -0.96 33.71 19.59
CA ASP A 81 -0.25 33.68 20.87
C ASP A 81 -0.48 32.37 21.64
N ASN A 82 -1.48 31.58 21.26
CA ASN A 82 -1.92 30.40 21.98
C ASN A 82 -1.86 29.09 21.17
N VAL A 83 -1.59 29.17 19.86
CA VAL A 83 -1.36 28.01 19.00
C VAL A 83 -0.08 28.13 18.18
N GLU A 84 0.48 27.00 17.79
CA GLU A 84 1.63 26.89 16.87
C GLU A 84 1.37 25.76 15.85
N GLU A 85 1.97 25.87 14.67
CA GLU A 85 1.95 24.79 13.68
C GLU A 85 3.17 23.89 13.89
N VAL A 86 2.93 22.59 14.05
CA VAL A 86 3.98 21.59 14.28
C VAL A 86 3.87 20.46 13.28
N ARG A 87 5.02 19.96 12.82
CA ARG A 87 5.11 18.70 12.10
C ARG A 87 5.43 17.60 13.08
N VAL A 88 4.50 16.68 13.27
CA VAL A 88 4.64 15.58 14.22
C VAL A 88 4.46 14.24 13.51
N VAL A 89 5.20 13.26 13.99
CA VAL A 89 5.00 11.86 13.64
C VAL A 89 4.06 11.27 14.67
N MET A 90 2.83 10.97 14.26
CA MET A 90 1.84 10.35 15.14
C MET A 90 1.19 9.14 14.46
N PRO A 91 0.92 8.05 15.21
CA PRO A 91 0.30 6.86 14.64
C PRO A 91 -1.17 7.11 14.27
N LYS A 92 -1.84 8.05 14.95
CA LYS A 92 -3.25 8.39 14.77
C LYS A 92 -3.47 9.86 15.10
N VAL A 93 -4.31 10.51 14.30
CA VAL A 93 -4.85 11.86 14.53
C VAL A 93 -6.35 11.82 14.27
N TYR A 94 -7.09 12.80 14.77
CA TYR A 94 -8.49 12.95 14.37
C TYR A 94 -8.54 13.37 12.89
N GLY A 95 -9.51 12.84 12.15
CA GLY A 95 -9.65 13.14 10.71
C GLY A 95 -10.02 14.59 10.42
N ASP A 96 -10.46 15.34 11.44
CA ASP A 96 -10.83 16.74 11.38
C ASP A 96 -9.86 17.66 12.14
N SER A 97 -8.66 17.18 12.46
CA SER A 97 -7.61 18.02 13.03
C SER A 97 -7.14 19.08 12.03
N PHE A 98 -6.87 20.29 12.51
CA PHE A 98 -6.38 21.37 11.66
C PHE A 98 -4.90 21.21 11.35
N GLY A 99 -4.53 21.44 10.09
CA GLY A 99 -3.15 21.44 9.63
C GLY A 99 -2.49 22.81 9.65
N PHE A 100 -3.28 23.87 9.47
CA PHE A 100 -2.80 25.26 9.43
C PHE A 100 -3.54 26.09 10.46
N ALA A 101 -2.82 26.98 11.16
CA ALA A 101 -3.42 27.87 12.13
C ALA A 101 -4.46 28.77 11.45
N ALA A 102 -4.18 29.22 10.21
CA ALA A 102 -5.07 30.04 9.41
C ALA A 102 -6.51 29.51 9.30
N ASP A 103 -6.70 28.19 9.32
CA ASP A 103 -8.02 27.55 9.19
C ASP A 103 -8.86 27.59 10.48
N CYS A 104 -8.23 27.82 11.63
CA CYS A 104 -8.88 27.88 12.94
C CYS A 104 -8.72 29.22 13.66
N MET A 105 -7.90 30.12 13.12
CA MET A 105 -7.65 31.44 13.67
C MET A 105 -8.94 32.25 13.77
N GLY A 106 -9.17 32.91 14.91
CA GLY A 106 -10.42 33.63 15.14
C GLY A 106 -11.55 32.78 15.71
N GLY A 107 -11.48 31.46 15.54
CA GLY A 107 -12.44 30.50 16.07
C GLY A 107 -12.52 30.55 17.60
N ARG A 108 -13.71 30.27 18.13
CA ARG A 108 -13.93 30.13 19.57
C ARG A 108 -14.11 28.67 19.95
N LEU A 109 -13.54 28.24 21.06
CA LEU A 109 -13.63 26.85 21.50
C LEU A 109 -14.96 26.54 22.22
N LYS A 110 -15.51 25.35 22.01
CA LYS A 110 -16.65 24.80 22.77
C LYS A 110 -16.26 24.44 24.20
N TRP A 111 -15.06 23.90 24.39
CA TRP A 111 -14.51 23.48 25.69
C TRP A 111 -13.07 23.98 25.85
N SER A 112 -12.50 23.82 27.04
CA SER A 112 -11.12 24.21 27.28
C SER A 112 -10.14 23.24 26.61
N LEU A 113 -9.12 23.79 25.95
CA LEU A 113 -7.97 23.03 25.46
C LEU A 113 -6.74 23.37 26.30
N ARG A 114 -5.97 22.33 26.63
CA ARG A 114 -4.74 22.43 27.41
C ARG A 114 -3.53 22.53 26.49
N ARG A 115 -2.46 23.12 27.03
CA ARG A 115 -1.15 23.13 26.39
C ARG A 115 -0.73 21.71 26.03
N GLY A 116 -0.38 21.52 24.76
CA GLY A 116 0.05 20.24 24.19
C GLY A 116 -1.04 19.52 23.40
N GLU A 117 -2.30 19.91 23.53
CA GLU A 117 -3.40 19.36 22.73
C GLU A 117 -3.39 19.92 21.31
N TYR A 118 -4.10 19.24 20.41
CA TYR A 118 -4.23 19.65 19.01
C TYR A 118 -5.63 20.16 18.73
N VAL A 119 -5.72 21.23 17.95
CA VAL A 119 -7.01 21.83 17.58
C VAL A 119 -7.65 21.01 16.47
N SER A 120 -8.91 20.65 16.65
CA SER A 120 -9.74 19.98 15.66
C SER A 120 -11.04 20.73 15.43
N ARG A 121 -11.68 20.50 14.28
CA ARG A 121 -12.91 21.20 13.91
C ARG A 121 -14.04 20.98 14.91
N HIS A 122 -14.13 19.79 15.51
CA HIS A 122 -15.11 19.49 16.54
C HIS A 122 -14.94 20.32 17.83
N ASP A 123 -13.75 20.84 18.12
CA ASP A 123 -13.48 21.71 19.27
C ASP A 123 -14.03 23.12 19.09
N LEU A 124 -14.22 23.58 17.84
CA LEU A 124 -14.70 24.94 17.54
C LEU A 124 -16.21 25.04 17.70
N LEU A 125 -16.68 26.16 18.24
CA LEU A 125 -18.06 26.58 18.12
C LEU A 125 -18.40 26.74 16.64
N PRO A 126 -19.62 26.36 16.20
CA PRO A 126 -20.04 26.64 14.83
C PRO A 126 -19.93 28.15 14.59
N GLU A 127 -19.41 28.52 13.42
CA GLU A 127 -19.54 29.89 12.95
C GLU A 127 -21.04 30.17 12.88
N MET A 128 -21.56 30.90 13.86
CA MET A 128 -22.87 31.51 13.76
C MET A 128 -22.71 32.50 12.63
N GLY A 129 -23.10 32.07 11.43
CA GLY A 129 -23.11 32.91 10.24
C GLY A 129 -23.72 34.25 10.63
N GLY A 130 -22.99 35.32 10.34
CA GLY A 130 -23.62 36.61 10.26
C GLY A 130 -24.73 36.48 9.24
N ASP A 131 -25.97 36.65 9.71
CA ASP A 131 -27.03 37.17 8.88
C ASP A 131 -26.56 38.57 8.43
N GLU A 132 -25.82 38.63 7.33
CA GLU A 132 -25.59 39.84 6.52
C GLU A 132 -25.83 39.52 5.05
#